data_AF-A0A3D4MJU3-F1
#
_entry.id   AF-A0A3D4MJU3-F1
#
_cell.length_a   1.000
_cell.length_b   1.000
_cell.length_c   1.000
_cell.angle_alpha   90.00
_cell.angle_beta   90.00
_cell.angle_gamma   90.00
#
_symmetry.space_group_name_H-M   'P 1'
#
loop_
_entity.id
_entity.type
_entity.pdbx_description
1 polymer ?
#
loop_
_entity_poly.entity_id
_entity_poly.type
_entity_poly.pdbx_seq_one_letter_code
_entity_poly.pdbx_strand_id
1 'polypeptide(L)' 'MDALGLIFPDDQWGENFLLADLPAGPYIVEASINGKTYRQEIVIRAGEMTWMEMRTNDE' A
#
# COMPACT_ATOMS: atom_id res chain seq x y z
N MET A 1 6.88 10.37 16.81
CA MET A 1 7.28 9.10 16.19
C MET A 1 6.90 9.22 14.75
N ASP A 2 7.89 9.48 13.91
CA ASP A 2 7.68 9.76 12.49
C ASP A 2 7.29 8.45 11.80
N ALA A 3 6.21 8.46 11.05
CA ALA A 3 5.68 7.31 10.30
C ALA A 3 6.59 6.83 9.16
N LEU A 4 7.87 7.19 9.18
CA LEU A 4 8.86 6.97 8.11
C LEU A 4 9.54 5.59 8.18
N GLY A 5 9.18 4.73 9.14
CA GLY A 5 9.83 3.44 9.39
C GLY A 5 9.09 2.20 8.87
N LEU A 6 8.02 2.34 8.08
CA LEU A 6 7.14 1.22 7.67
C LEU A 6 7.13 0.96 6.16
N ILE A 7 8.09 1.50 5.41
CA ILE A 7 8.20 1.26 3.97
C ILE A 7 9.39 0.32 3.75
N PHE A 8 9.10 -0.96 3.51
CA PHE A 8 10.10 -2.00 3.25
C PHE A 8 9.93 -2.51 1.81
N PRO A 9 10.70 -2.00 0.82
CA PRO A 9 10.70 -2.55 -0.53
C PRO A 9 11.50 -3.87 -0.58
N ASP A 10 11.11 -4.77 -1.48
CA ASP A 10 11.85 -6.01 -1.77
C ASP A 10 11.81 -6.31 -3.28
N ASP A 11 12.98 -6.18 -3.92
CA ASP A 11 13.14 -6.37 -5.36
C ASP A 11 12.90 -7.82 -5.82
N GLN A 12 13.04 -8.83 -4.95
CA GLN A 12 12.78 -10.23 -5.29
C GLN A 12 11.28 -10.53 -5.36
N TRP A 13 10.48 -9.80 -4.59
CA TRP A 13 9.03 -9.91 -4.55
C TRP A 13 8.32 -8.94 -5.50
N GLY A 14 9.05 -7.95 -6.03
CA GLY A 14 8.48 -6.91 -6.90
C GLY A 14 7.58 -5.94 -6.13
N GLU A 15 7.84 -5.73 -4.85
CA GLU A 15 7.06 -4.88 -3.95
C GLU A 15 7.77 -3.55 -3.71
N ASN A 16 7.02 -2.44 -3.80
CA ASN A 16 7.55 -1.11 -3.48
C ASN A 16 7.52 -0.80 -1.97
N PHE A 17 6.63 -1.44 -1.21
CA PHE A 17 6.47 -1.26 0.24
C PHE A 17 5.62 -2.36 0.87
N LEU A 18 6.04 -2.86 2.04
CA LEU A 18 5.24 -3.77 2.89
C LEU A 18 4.71 -3.07 4.15
N LEU A 19 3.41 -3.23 4.43
CA LEU A 19 2.79 -2.91 5.72
C LEU A 19 2.38 -4.20 6.44
N ALA A 20 3.07 -4.52 7.54
CA ALA A 20 2.83 -5.72 8.33
C ALA A 20 1.88 -5.48 9.52
N ASP A 21 1.28 -6.57 10.02
CA ASP A 21 0.48 -6.63 11.26
C ASP A 21 -0.69 -5.62 11.34
N LEU A 22 -1.26 -5.25 10.19
CA LEU A 22 -2.45 -4.42 10.14
C LEU A 22 -3.67 -5.18 10.68
N PRO A 23 -4.50 -4.54 11.53
CA PRO A 23 -5.79 -5.11 11.93
C PRO A 23 -6.68 -5.41 10.72
N ALA A 24 -7.41 -6.53 10.76
CA ALA A 24 -8.37 -6.85 9.71
C ALA A 24 -9.49 -5.79 9.64
N GLY A 25 -9.86 -5.40 8.43
CA GLY A 25 -10.86 -4.36 8.22
C GLY A 25 -10.72 -3.64 6.87
N PRO A 26 -11.63 -2.68 6.61
CA PRO A 26 -11.55 -1.84 5.43
C PRO A 26 -10.47 -0.77 5.59
N TYR A 27 -9.69 -0.55 4.54
CA TYR A 27 -8.69 0.51 4.45
C TYR A 27 -8.85 1.29 3.17
N ILE A 28 -8.41 2.55 3.26
CA ILE A 28 -8.18 3.41 2.12
C ILE A 28 -6.68 3.58 2.04
N VAL A 29 -6.09 3.20 0.90
CA VAL A 29 -4.70 3.50 0.60
C VAL A 29 -4.67 4.69 -0.35
N GLU A 30 -3.88 5.69 0.00
CA GLU A 30 -3.77 6.94 -0.73
C GLU A 30 -2.30 7.24 -1.05
N ALA A 31 -2.02 7.59 -2.31
CA ALA A 31 -0.70 8.00 -2.76
C ALA A 31 -0.79 9.33 -3.51
N SER A 32 0.12 10.27 -3.22
CA SER A 32 0.24 11.54 -3.94
C SER A 32 1.47 11.51 -4.85
N ILE A 33 1.24 11.55 -6.17
CA ILE A 33 2.28 11.50 -7.20
C ILE A 33 2.12 12.74 -8.07
N ASN A 34 3.19 13.54 -8.20
CA ASN A 34 3.20 14.79 -9.01
C ASN A 34 2.02 15.74 -8.71
N GLY A 35 1.59 15.81 -7.44
CA GLY A 35 0.48 16.67 -7.01
C GLY A 35 -0.92 16.12 -7.28
N LYS A 36 -1.03 14.89 -7.80
CA LYS A 36 -2.29 14.18 -7.98
C LYS A 36 -2.42 13.05 -6.97
N THR A 37 -3.57 13.00 -6.31
CA THR A 37 -3.91 11.96 -5.34
C THR A 37 -4.61 10.79 -6.02
N TYR A 38 -4.11 9.59 -5.76
CA TYR A 38 -4.68 8.31 -6.18
C TYR A 38 -5.14 7.56 -4.94
N ARG A 39 -6.34 7.00 -5.00
CA ARG A 39 -6.98 6.34 -3.86
C ARG A 39 -7.54 4.99 -4.27
N GLN A 40 -7.29 3.98 -3.44
CA GLN A 40 -7.83 2.63 -3.62
C GLN A 40 -8.38 2.11 -2.29
N GLU A 41 -9.56 1.50 -2.35
CA GLU A 41 -10.17 0.82 -1.21
C GLU A 41 -9.77 -0.65 -1.22
N ILE A 42 -9.34 -1.16 -0.07
CA ILE A 42 -8.94 -2.56 0.14
C ILE A 42 -9.56 -3.10 1.42
N VAL A 43 -9.61 -4.41 1.55
CA VAL A 43 -10.02 -5.08 2.80
C VAL A 43 -8.91 -6.02 3.22
N ILE A 44 -8.33 -5.77 4.39
CA ILE A 44 -7.36 -6.67 5.01
C ILE A 44 -8.12 -7.80 5.71
N ARG A 45 -7.77 -9.04 5.37
CA ARG A 45 -8.28 -10.26 6.01
C ARG A 45 -7.22 -10.83 6.92
N ALA A 46 -7.63 -11.29 8.12
CA ALA A 46 -6.69 -11.81 9.11
C ALA A 46 -5.97 -13.07 8.59
N GLY A 47 -4.64 -13.08 8.69
CA GLY A 47 -3.79 -14.21 8.26
C GLY A 47 -3.58 -14.31 6.75
N GLU A 48 -4.07 -13.34 5.96
CA GLU A 48 -3.92 -13.31 4.51
C GLU A 48 -3.05 -12.12 4.08
N MET A 49 -2.19 -12.35 3.08
CA MET A 49 -1.48 -11.27 2.39
C MET A 49 -2.46 -10.58 1.44
N THR A 50 -2.56 -9.26 1.54
CA THR A 50 -3.33 -8.44 0.59
C THR A 50 -2.37 -7.76 -0.37
N TRP A 51 -2.30 -8.24 -1.61
CA TRP A 51 -1.52 -7.57 -2.65
C TRP A 51 -2.33 -6.44 -3.30
N MET A 52 -1.69 -5.30 -3.55
CA MET A 52 -2.32 -4.21 -4.28
C MET A 52 -1.34 -3.50 -5.21
N GLU A 53 -1.87 -2.94 -6.29
CA GLU A 53 -1.13 -2.15 -7.26
C GLU A 53 -1.89 -0.86 -7.51
N MET A 54 -1.25 0.30 -7.31
CA MET A 54 -1.78 1.57 -7.80
C MET A 54 -1.14 1.88 -9.14
N ARG A 55 -1.97 2.11 -10.16
CA ARG A 55 -1.53 2.63 -11.45
C ARG A 55 -1.93 4.09 -11.56
N THR A 56 -0.97 4.94 -11.93
CA THR A 56 -1.33 6.23 -12.51
C THR A 56 -1.79 5.91 -13.92
N ASN A 57 -3.05 6.20 -14.25
CA ASN A 57 -3.52 6.09 -15.64
C ASN A 57 -2.83 7.19 -16.45
N ASP A 58 -1.57 6.96 -16.79
CA ASP A 58 -0.82 7.71 -17.79
C ASP A 58 -0.42 6.66 -18.83
N GLU A 59 -1.03 6.77 -20.02
CA GLU A 59 -0.67 5.98 -21.22
C GLU A 59 0.78 6.24 -21.64
#